data_AF-A0A7K2W181-F1
#
_entry.id   AF-A0A7K2W181-F1
#
_cell.length_a   1.000
_cell.length_b   1.000
_cell.length_c   1.000
_cell.angle_alpha   90.00
_cell.angle_beta   90.00
_cell.angle_gamma   90.00
#
_symmetry.space_group_name_H-M   'P 1'
#
loop_
_entity.id
_entity.type
_entity.pdbx_description
1 polymer ?
#
loop_
_entity_poly.entity_id
_entity_poly.type
_entity_poly.pdbx_seq_one_letter_code
_entity_poly.pdbx_strand_id
1 'polypeptide(L)'
;MPDDDREPVFKRSEWGTNRYVYNHRNPVGRALIVLSLGFATLVLLLMHNHAGPFAPEPYPTATWSRPPDMSPWIPPVDAPSPEPSTELTEGP
;
A
#
# COMPACT_ATOMS: atom_id res chain seq x y z
N MET A 1 -23.89 -19.80 38.46
CA MET A 1 -22.74 -20.32 37.69
C MET A 1 -22.99 -19.96 36.23
N PRO A 2 -22.07 -19.27 35.55
CA PRO A 2 -22.28 -18.78 34.20
C PRO A 2 -22.16 -19.93 33.19
N ASP A 3 -23.29 -20.30 32.58
CA ASP A 3 -23.36 -21.32 31.52
C ASP A 3 -23.42 -20.69 30.11
N ASP A 4 -23.09 -19.40 29.96
CA ASP A 4 -23.13 -18.67 28.68
C ASP A 4 -22.04 -19.12 27.68
N ASP A 5 -20.98 -19.78 28.15
CA ASP A 5 -19.83 -20.18 27.30
C ASP A 5 -20.11 -21.43 26.44
N ARG A 6 -21.20 -22.15 26.69
CA ARG A 6 -21.55 -23.39 25.97
C ARG A 6 -22.56 -23.19 24.84
N GLU A 7 -23.08 -21.98 24.67
CA GLU A 7 -24.13 -21.76 23.68
C GLU A 7 -23.53 -21.67 22.26
N PRO A 8 -23.99 -22.46 21.28
CA PRO A 8 -23.37 -22.49 19.95
C PRO A 8 -23.45 -21.14 19.21
N VAL A 9 -22.41 -20.80 18.43
CA VAL A 9 -22.29 -19.51 17.69
C VAL A 9 -23.48 -19.27 16.76
N PHE A 10 -24.01 -20.36 16.20
CA PHE A 10 -25.23 -20.38 15.41
C PHE A 10 -26.32 -21.10 16.18
N LYS A 11 -27.35 -20.37 16.59
CA LYS A 11 -28.52 -20.97 17.26
C LYS A 11 -29.59 -21.23 16.22
N ARG A 12 -30.16 -22.45 16.24
CA ARG A 12 -31.30 -22.81 15.41
C ARG A 12 -32.53 -22.04 15.91
N SER A 13 -33.18 -21.30 15.03
CA SER A 13 -34.44 -20.62 15.36
C SER A 13 -35.51 -21.67 15.70
N GLU A 14 -36.10 -21.58 16.89
CA GLU A 14 -37.17 -22.49 17.36
C GLU A 14 -38.55 -22.15 16.78
N TRP A 15 -38.68 -20.99 16.11
CA TRP A 15 -39.96 -20.50 15.58
C TRP A 15 -40.26 -21.03 14.18
N GLY A 16 -40.19 -22.36 14.02
CA GLY A 16 -40.66 -23.11 12.84
C GLY A 16 -39.85 -22.93 11.54
N THR A 17 -39.03 -21.89 11.42
CA THR A 17 -38.06 -21.73 10.34
C THR A 17 -36.72 -22.22 10.84
N ASN A 18 -36.24 -23.34 10.28
CA ASN A 18 -34.93 -23.94 10.54
C ASN A 18 -33.76 -23.04 10.07
N ARG A 19 -33.74 -21.77 10.48
CA ARG A 19 -32.74 -20.78 10.12
C ARG A 19 -31.76 -20.64 11.27
N TYR A 20 -30.48 -20.67 10.93
CA TYR A 20 -29.39 -20.43 11.87
C TYR A 20 -29.25 -18.92 12.07
N VAL A 21 -29.41 -18.46 13.31
CA VAL A 21 -29.27 -17.05 13.69
C VAL A 21 -27.96 -16.88 14.45
N TYR A 22 -27.21 -15.85 14.10
CA TYR A 22 -25.95 -15.52 14.77
C TYR A 22 -26.23 -14.99 16.19
N ASN A 23 -25.66 -15.66 17.20
CA ASN A 23 -25.83 -15.24 18.59
C ASN A 23 -24.76 -14.21 18.97
N HIS A 24 -25.12 -12.93 18.95
CA HIS A 24 -24.23 -11.82 19.34
C HIS A 24 -23.77 -11.84 20.80
N ARG A 25 -24.40 -12.69 21.64
CA ARG A 25 -24.01 -12.93 23.04
C ARG A 25 -22.95 -14.02 23.19
N ASN A 26 -22.67 -14.80 22.14
CA ASN A 26 -21.63 -15.82 22.20
C ASN A 26 -20.23 -15.16 22.18
N PRO A 27 -19.36 -15.46 23.16
CA PRO A 27 -18.02 -14.89 23.27
C PRO A 27 -17.12 -15.21 22.07
N VAL A 28 -17.27 -16.39 21.44
CA VAL A 28 -16.52 -16.80 20.24
C VAL A 28 -16.89 -15.94 19.04
N GLY A 29 -18.18 -15.65 18.87
CA GLY A 29 -18.63 -14.76 17.79
C GLY A 29 -17.99 -13.38 17.90
N ARG A 30 -18.03 -12.79 19.10
CA ARG A 30 -17.37 -11.51 19.38
C ARG A 30 -15.85 -11.59 19.21
N ALA A 31 -15.22 -12.67 19.66
CA ALA A 31 -13.79 -12.87 19.48
C ALA A 31 -13.40 -12.88 18.00
N LEU A 32 -14.17 -13.54 17.13
CA LEU A 32 -13.94 -13.54 15.69
C LEU A 32 -14.10 -12.15 15.06
N ILE A 33 -15.09 -11.36 15.50
CA ILE A 33 -15.26 -9.98 15.03
C ILE A 33 -14.05 -9.13 15.44
N VAL A 34 -13.66 -9.17 16.71
CA VAL A 34 -12.52 -8.41 17.22
C VAL A 34 -11.22 -8.84 16.54
N LEU A 35 -11.00 -10.15 16.37
CA LEU A 35 -9.83 -10.69 15.69
C LEU A 35 -9.76 -10.27 14.23
N SER A 36 -10.88 -10.34 13.49
CA SER A 36 -10.91 -9.93 12.09
C SER A 36 -10.67 -8.44 11.90
N LEU A 37 -11.26 -7.59 12.75
CA LEU A 37 -10.99 -6.14 12.77
C LEU A 37 -9.54 -5.84 13.14
N GLY A 38 -8.99 -6.51 14.15
CA GLY A 38 -7.60 -6.37 14.55
C GLY A 38 -6.63 -6.78 13.45
N PHE A 39 -6.90 -7.91 12.78
CA PHE A 39 -6.11 -8.37 11.63
C PHE A 39 -6.17 -7.38 10.47
N ALA A 40 -7.35 -6.88 10.11
CA ALA A 40 -7.50 -5.88 9.06
C ALA A 40 -6.74 -4.59 9.39
N THR A 41 -6.86 -4.10 10.63
CA THR A 41 -6.15 -2.90 11.11
C THR A 41 -4.64 -3.09 11.06
N LEU A 42 -4.15 -4.28 11.47
CA LEU A 42 -2.74 -4.63 11.41
C LEU A 42 -2.23 -4.60 9.96
N VAL A 43 -2.93 -5.27 9.04
CA VAL A 43 -2.54 -5.30 7.61
C VAL A 43 -2.51 -3.89 7.02
N LEU A 44 -3.54 -3.08 7.28
CA LEU A 44 -3.59 -1.69 6.81
C LEU A 44 -2.43 -0.86 7.38
N LEU A 45 -2.07 -1.06 8.64
CA LEU A 45 -0.92 -0.40 9.26
C LEU A 45 0.39 -0.83 8.61
N LEU A 46 0.57 -2.13 8.31
CA LEU A 46 1.76 -2.63 7.62
C LEU A 46 1.89 -2.04 6.21
N MET A 47 0.78 -1.96 5.47
CA MET A 47 0.75 -1.33 4.15
C MET A 47 1.05 0.17 4.22
N HIS A 48 0.44 0.88 5.18
CA HIS A 48 0.65 2.32 5.36
C HIS A 48 2.12 2.66 5.67
N ASN A 49 2.79 1.81 6.47
CA ASN A 49 4.21 1.98 6.77
C ASN A 49 5.13 1.34 5.72
N HIS A 50 4.58 0.74 4.65
CA HIS A 50 5.34 0.00 3.63
C HIS A 50 6.33 -0.98 4.27
N ALA A 51 5.84 -1.84 5.16
CA ALA A 51 6.67 -2.73 5.97
C ALA A 51 6.39 -4.22 5.70
N GLY A 52 7.40 -5.05 5.93
CA GLY A 52 7.32 -6.51 5.82
C GLY A 52 6.98 -6.95 4.39
N PRO A 53 5.88 -7.70 4.16
CA PRO A 53 5.51 -8.18 2.83
C PRO A 53 5.06 -7.06 1.87
N PHE A 54 4.83 -5.85 2.39
CA PHE A 54 4.48 -4.67 1.59
C PHE A 54 5.63 -3.66 1.51
N ALA A 55 6.84 -4.04 1.94
CA ALA A 55 8.01 -3.23 1.71
C ALA A 55 8.17 -2.99 0.21
N PRO A 56 8.60 -1.79 -0.22
CA PRO A 56 8.95 -1.60 -1.61
C PRO A 56 9.99 -2.66 -1.94
N GLU A 57 9.75 -3.43 -3.00
CA GLU A 57 10.80 -4.25 -3.60
C GLU A 57 12.04 -3.36 -3.68
N PRO A 58 13.22 -3.83 -3.24
CA PRO A 58 14.44 -3.08 -3.47
C PRO A 58 14.49 -2.91 -4.98
N TYR A 59 14.19 -1.69 -5.45
CA TYR A 59 14.26 -1.38 -6.87
C TYR A 59 15.62 -1.91 -7.29
N PRO A 60 15.71 -2.80 -8.30
CA PRO A 60 17.00 -2.96 -8.94
C PRO A 60 17.36 -1.54 -9.29
N THR A 61 18.40 -1.01 -8.66
CA THR A 61 19.00 0.24 -9.08
C THR A 61 19.29 -0.05 -10.53
N ALA A 62 18.39 0.38 -11.41
CA ALA A 62 18.65 0.45 -12.81
C ALA A 62 19.75 1.49 -12.81
N THR A 63 20.98 0.99 -12.66
CA THR A 63 22.18 1.67 -13.08
C THR A 63 21.88 1.91 -14.52
N TRP A 64 21.24 3.04 -14.79
CA TRP A 64 20.96 3.46 -16.13
C TRP A 64 22.33 3.55 -16.77
N SER A 65 22.70 2.52 -17.50
CA SER A 65 23.92 2.46 -18.27
C SER A 65 23.61 3.26 -19.51
N ARG A 66 24.15 4.48 -19.57
CA ARG A 66 24.07 5.37 -20.73
C ARG A 66 24.30 4.55 -21.99
N PRO A 67 23.32 4.47 -22.92
CA PRO A 67 23.51 3.70 -24.14
C PRO A 67 24.67 4.32 -24.94
N PRO A 68 25.49 3.50 -25.64
CA PRO A 68 26.75 3.92 -26.24
C PRO A 68 26.59 4.98 -27.35
N ASP A 69 25.39 5.17 -27.87
CA ASP A 69 25.00 6.19 -28.83
C ASP A 69 24.80 7.58 -28.20
N MET A 70 24.59 7.68 -26.89
CA MET A 70 24.57 8.93 -26.13
C MET A 70 25.98 9.38 -25.71
N SER A 71 26.94 9.39 -26.65
CA SER A 71 28.18 10.13 -26.40
C SER A 71 27.85 11.63 -26.35
N PRO A 72 28.26 12.40 -25.32
CA PRO A 72 28.08 13.84 -25.34
C PRO A 72 28.73 14.37 -26.61
N TRP A 73 27.97 15.08 -27.43
CA TRP A 73 28.50 15.71 -28.62
C TRP A 73 29.58 16.70 -28.18
N ILE A 74 30.82 16.44 -28.59
CA ILE A 74 31.94 17.34 -28.36
C ILE A 74 31.99 18.23 -29.60
N PRO A 75 31.77 19.56 -29.47
CA PRO A 75 31.97 20.46 -30.61
C PRO A 75 33.40 20.30 -31.14
N PRO A 76 33.61 20.33 -32.47
CA PRO A 76 34.95 20.48 -33.03
C PRO A 76 35.67 21.66 -32.35
N VAL A 77 36.98 21.53 -32.12
CA VAL A 77 37.79 22.59 -31.50
C VAL A 77 37.69 23.93 -32.26
N ASP A 78 37.39 23.86 -33.56
CA ASP A 78 37.23 25.03 -34.44
C ASP A 78 35.78 25.56 -34.51
N ALA A 79 34.84 25.00 -33.73
CA ALA A 79 33.49 25.52 -33.67
C ALA A 79 33.50 26.89 -32.94
N PRO A 80 32.89 27.95 -33.50
CA PRO A 80 32.78 29.21 -32.80
C PRO A 80 32.00 28.96 -31.49
N SER A 81 32.61 29.33 -30.36
CA SER A 81 31.94 29.27 -29.07
C SER A 81 30.66 30.11 -29.16
N PRO A 82 29.47 29.57 -28.86
CA PRO A 82 28.27 30.39 -28.80
C PRO A 82 28.47 31.37 -27.65
N GLU A 83 28.73 32.63 -27.98
CA GLU A 83 28.86 33.70 -27.00
C GLU A 83 27.60 33.74 -26.12
N PRO A 84 27.73 33.94 -24.80
CA PRO A 84 26.58 34.07 -23.93
C PRO A 84 25.79 35.31 -24.37
N SER A 85 24.58 35.09 -24.89
CA SER A 85 23.64 36.14 -25.28
C SER A 85 23.36 37.04 -24.08
N THR A 86 24.06 38.18 -24.04
CA THR A 86 23.78 39.30 -23.15
C THR A 86 22.91 40.27 -23.92
N GLU A 87 21.62 39.96 -24.04
CA GLU A 87 20.64 40.96 -24.45
C GLU A 87 19.35 40.76 -23.65
N LEU A 88 19.42 41.25 -22.41
CA LEU A 88 18.29 41.72 -21.64
C LEU A 88 18.28 43.25 -21.77
N THR A 89 17.11 43.83 -22.06
CA THR A 89 16.78 45.28 -21.97
C THR A 89 17.21 46.06 -23.24
N GLU A 90 16.37 46.76 -24.00
CA GLU A 90 15.27 47.67 -23.63
C GLU A 90 14.41 47.99 -24.87
N GLY A 91 13.09 48.05 -24.74
CA GLY A 91 12.18 48.53 -25.79
C GLY A 91 11.82 50.00 -25.55
N PRO A 92 11.79 50.86 -26.58
CA PRO A 92 11.06 52.12 -26.57
C PRO A 92 9.59 51.94 -27.00
#